data_AF-A0A1Q7DXH5-F1
#
_entry.id   AF-A0A1Q7DXH5-F1
#
_cell.length_a   1.000
_cell.length_b   1.000
_cell.length_c   1.000
_cell.angle_alpha   90.00
_cell.angle_beta   90.00
_cell.angle_gamma   90.00
#
_symmetry.space_group_name_H-M   'P 1'
#
loop_
_entity.id
_entity.type
_entity.pdbx_description
1 polymer ?
#
loop_
_entity_poly.entity_id
_entity_poly.type
_entity_poly.pdbx_seq_one_letter_code
_entity_poly.pdbx_strand_id
1 'polypeptide(L)'
;MKRNLALLLLLTGLASAAAAQAPAAKRRIAVLDFDYATVHQYVYDLFGTDQDIGKGIADMLVTNLVRNGTYSLIERKQLDRILQEQNFQQSGRADPSSAVKLARLLGVDAIIIGSITQFGRDDKKLGLGAVGGGVHVGGIGLGGLGRKTAKAVVQIDARIVSTTTAEILGVATGHGESKRSGTTLIGGAAIGGVGGAGAFDMSSSNFGGTIIGEATRSAVDSLTGQLVAVAPQITETKVEIHALVADVSGTDVIINAGTSAGVKVGAEYDVLRPGREIRDPATGRVLRRTTANVGKLKVTSADESSAQGTLTGGPAKVGDCVGACPANTPSAAPAGAALPALYTAPITGAFTWGMYTFKGSEHFKYDVSQTERGETKTGYYTFDAQPAGAGRYRLTVDGHLGTDAYGSSVMISPNEGIPMMQLVSLGPAVIALFNPAWGFLFMGHQWEVGSYWTTTQSGKTSSFKVESTCQYAGVNGLRGVWRENQKVIIDMCVSPNVEFKP
;
A
#
# COMPACT_ATOMS: atom_id res chain seq x y z
N MET A 1 6.31 21.33 -88.08
CA MET A 1 7.64 21.90 -87.77
C MET A 1 7.61 22.43 -86.34
N LYS A 2 8.53 21.95 -85.47
CA LYS A 2 9.02 22.59 -84.22
C LYS A 2 7.96 22.82 -83.11
N ARG A 3 8.17 22.61 -81.80
CA ARG A 3 9.26 22.14 -80.92
C ARG A 3 8.73 22.22 -79.47
N ASN A 4 9.32 21.44 -78.57
CA ASN A 4 9.41 21.60 -77.10
C ASN A 4 8.23 21.02 -76.26
N LEU A 5 8.37 19.96 -75.46
CA LEU A 5 9.33 19.61 -74.37
C LEU A 5 8.89 20.15 -72.99
N ALA A 6 8.64 19.18 -72.08
CA ALA A 6 8.70 19.22 -70.61
C ALA A 6 7.65 20.06 -69.84
N LEU A 7 6.83 19.39 -69.02
CA LEU A 7 7.09 19.30 -67.57
C LEU A 7 6.17 18.24 -66.93
N LEU A 8 6.75 17.08 -66.56
CA LEU A 8 6.19 16.18 -65.56
C LEU A 8 6.34 16.84 -64.19
N LEU A 9 5.24 17.17 -63.52
CA LEU A 9 5.24 17.54 -62.11
C LEU A 9 4.49 16.46 -61.33
N LEU A 10 5.27 15.55 -60.72
CA LEU A 10 4.80 14.65 -59.68
C LEU A 10 4.27 15.49 -58.50
N LEU A 11 2.96 15.56 -58.32
CA LEU A 11 2.35 15.88 -57.03
C LEU A 11 2.39 14.63 -56.16
N THR A 12 3.54 14.35 -55.53
CA THR A 12 3.56 13.52 -54.32
C THR A 12 2.99 14.35 -53.18
N GLY A 13 1.71 14.15 -52.88
CA GLY A 13 1.07 14.69 -51.70
C GLY A 13 1.76 14.20 -50.44
N LEU A 14 2.48 15.08 -49.76
CA LEU A 14 2.86 14.92 -48.37
C LEU A 14 1.58 14.96 -47.53
N ALA A 15 0.95 13.81 -47.35
CA ALA A 15 0.01 13.61 -46.27
C ALA A 15 0.81 13.63 -44.96
N SER A 16 0.98 14.82 -44.38
CA SER A 16 1.43 14.96 -43.01
C SER A 16 0.41 14.28 -42.11
N ALA A 17 0.70 13.03 -41.73
CA ALA A 17 0.08 12.39 -40.58
C ALA A 17 0.48 13.20 -39.34
N ALA A 18 -0.31 14.23 -39.02
CA ALA A 18 -0.35 14.76 -37.67
C ALA A 18 -0.88 13.63 -36.79
N ALA A 19 0.03 12.83 -36.25
CA ALA A 19 -0.26 11.94 -35.15
C ALA A 19 -0.84 12.83 -34.05
N ALA A 20 -2.16 12.80 -33.86
CA ALA A 20 -2.78 13.38 -32.70
C ALA A 20 -2.15 12.69 -31.49
N GLN A 21 -1.19 13.36 -30.84
CA GLN A 21 -0.67 12.88 -29.57
C GLN A 21 -1.87 12.71 -28.65
N ALA A 22 -2.17 11.46 -28.29
CA ALA A 22 -3.11 11.18 -27.23
C ALA A 22 -2.71 12.04 -26.01
N PRO A 23 -3.66 12.74 -25.36
CA PRO A 23 -3.34 13.57 -24.22
C PRO A 23 -2.57 12.73 -23.21
N ALA A 24 -1.38 13.20 -22.82
CA ALA A 24 -0.52 12.50 -21.88
C ALA A 24 -1.33 12.15 -20.63
N ALA A 25 -1.30 10.88 -20.22
CA ALA A 25 -2.09 10.42 -19.10
C ALA A 25 -1.72 11.22 -17.84
N LYS A 26 -2.73 11.81 -17.20
CA LYS A 26 -2.54 12.60 -15.99
C LYS A 26 -2.13 11.69 -14.85
N ARG A 27 -1.16 12.14 -14.05
CA ARG A 27 -0.60 11.34 -12.95
C ARG A 27 -1.57 11.32 -11.80
N ARG A 28 -1.90 10.11 -11.33
CA ARG A 28 -2.85 9.91 -10.25
C ARG A 28 -2.16 10.14 -8.93
N ILE A 29 -2.62 11.11 -8.16
CA ILE A 29 -2.02 11.43 -6.85
C ILE A 29 -3.06 11.47 -5.74
N ALA A 30 -2.60 11.21 -4.52
CA ALA A 30 -3.34 11.45 -3.29
C ALA A 30 -2.65 12.56 -2.47
N VAL A 31 -3.45 13.35 -1.74
CA VAL A 31 -2.96 14.36 -0.80
C VAL A 31 -3.45 13.98 0.59
N LEU A 32 -2.54 13.73 1.53
CA LEU A 32 -2.89 13.49 2.93
C LEU A 32 -3.07 14.78 3.70
N ASP A 33 -3.69 14.65 4.86
CA ASP A 33 -3.74 15.72 5.86
C ASP A 33 -2.34 16.08 6.33
N PHE A 34 -2.08 17.39 6.33
CA PHE A 34 -0.84 17.92 6.85
C PHE A 34 -0.82 17.76 8.38
N ASP A 35 0.27 17.20 8.89
CA ASP A 35 0.50 17.18 10.33
C ASP A 35 0.66 18.61 10.85
N TYR A 36 0.01 18.94 11.98
CA TYR A 36 0.08 20.27 12.57
C TYR A 36 0.44 20.23 14.05
N ALA A 37 1.00 19.11 14.52
CA ALA A 37 1.34 18.91 15.93
C ALA A 37 2.29 20.02 16.44
N THR A 38 3.20 20.50 15.59
CA THR A 38 4.15 21.58 15.87
C THR A 38 3.51 22.94 16.13
N VAL A 39 2.29 23.18 15.64
CA VAL A 39 1.58 24.46 15.74
C VAL A 39 0.25 24.34 16.48
N HIS A 40 -0.10 23.15 16.98
CA HIS A 40 -1.36 22.84 17.62
C HIS A 40 -1.72 23.81 18.76
N GLN A 41 -0.76 24.12 19.65
CA GLN A 41 -0.98 25.09 20.73
C GLN A 41 -1.37 26.47 20.18
N TYR A 42 -0.70 26.90 19.12
CA TYR A 42 -0.98 28.20 18.51
C TYR A 42 -2.36 28.23 17.84
N VAL A 43 -2.77 27.13 17.21
CA VAL A 43 -4.12 26.97 16.65
C VAL A 43 -5.17 27.10 17.74
N TYR A 44 -4.97 26.40 18.86
CA TYR A 44 -5.87 26.49 20.00
C TYR A 44 -5.95 27.91 20.56
N ASP A 45 -4.82 28.59 20.74
CA ASP A 45 -4.76 29.97 21.25
C ASP A 45 -5.46 30.97 20.31
N LEU A 46 -5.39 30.71 19.00
CA LEU A 46 -5.90 31.60 17.96
C LEU A 46 -7.39 31.40 17.67
N PHE A 47 -7.90 30.17 17.75
CA PHE A 47 -9.30 29.83 17.45
C PHE A 47 -10.15 29.46 18.68
N GLY A 48 -9.54 29.34 19.87
CA GLY A 48 -10.20 28.93 21.12
C GLY A 48 -10.70 27.48 21.13
N THR A 49 -10.43 26.72 20.06
CA THR A 49 -10.84 25.33 19.85
C THR A 49 -9.78 24.63 19.01
N ASP A 50 -9.70 23.32 19.12
CA ASP A 50 -8.83 22.50 18.27
C ASP A 50 -9.42 22.40 16.87
N GLN A 51 -8.91 23.22 15.95
CA GLN A 51 -9.34 23.25 14.55
C GLN A 51 -8.32 22.49 13.70
N ASP A 52 -8.80 21.55 12.87
CA ASP A 52 -7.93 20.79 11.98
C ASP A 52 -7.51 21.62 10.77
N ILE A 53 -6.50 22.48 10.99
CA ILE A 53 -5.91 23.30 9.94
C ILE A 53 -5.13 22.45 8.92
N GLY A 54 -4.69 21.25 9.31
CA GLY A 54 -4.03 20.29 8.43
C GLY A 54 -4.95 19.86 7.29
N LYS A 55 -6.17 19.50 7.65
CA LYS A 55 -7.26 19.20 6.72
C LYS A 55 -7.61 20.39 5.84
N GLY A 56 -7.80 21.57 6.44
CA GLY A 56 -8.16 22.79 5.69
C GLY A 56 -7.11 23.17 4.64
N ILE A 57 -5.82 23.08 4.98
CA ILE A 57 -4.73 23.35 4.03
C ILE A 57 -4.67 22.30 2.91
N ALA A 58 -4.86 21.01 3.23
CA ALA A 58 -4.91 19.97 2.22
C ALA A 58 -6.09 20.17 1.23
N ASP A 59 -7.26 20.63 1.70
CA ASP A 59 -8.40 20.93 0.82
C ASP A 59 -8.14 22.12 -0.11
N MET A 60 -7.48 23.16 0.40
CA MET A 60 -7.02 24.29 -0.41
C MET A 60 -6.02 23.84 -1.48
N LEU A 61 -5.06 22.98 -1.10
CA LEU A 61 -4.06 22.43 -2.02
C LEU A 61 -4.72 21.57 -3.10
N VAL A 62 -5.63 20.65 -2.74
CA VAL A 62 -6.39 19.84 -3.70
C VAL A 62 -7.14 20.73 -4.68
N THR A 63 -7.82 21.77 -4.20
CA THR A 63 -8.53 22.73 -5.05
C THR A 63 -7.60 23.40 -6.07
N ASN A 64 -6.43 23.84 -5.62
CA ASN A 64 -5.43 24.46 -6.48
C ASN A 64 -4.86 23.49 -7.52
N LEU A 65 -4.54 22.26 -7.13
CA LEU A 65 -4.01 21.23 -8.04
C LEU A 65 -5.06 20.78 -9.07
N VAL A 66 -6.34 20.67 -8.68
CA VAL A 66 -7.44 20.40 -9.61
C VAL A 66 -7.59 21.54 -10.62
N ARG A 67 -7.56 22.80 -10.17
CA ARG A 67 -7.63 23.99 -11.05
C ARG A 67 -6.45 24.06 -12.01
N ASN A 68 -5.25 23.72 -11.55
CA ASN A 68 -4.05 23.71 -12.38
C ASN A 68 -4.10 22.60 -13.44
N GLY A 69 -4.72 21.46 -13.13
CA GLY A 69 -5.00 20.39 -14.10
C GLY A 69 -3.85 19.45 -14.42
N THR A 70 -2.66 19.65 -13.82
CA THR A 70 -1.46 18.81 -13.97
C THR A 70 -1.67 17.38 -13.46
N TYR A 71 -2.46 17.21 -12.40
CA TYR A 71 -2.66 15.94 -11.72
C TYR A 71 -4.10 15.43 -11.83
N SER A 72 -4.27 14.11 -11.71
CA SER A 72 -5.56 13.46 -11.45
C SER A 72 -5.65 13.12 -9.97
N LEU A 73 -6.46 13.85 -9.20
CA LEU A 73 -6.50 13.66 -7.75
C LEU A 73 -7.57 12.63 -7.36
N ILE A 74 -7.26 11.82 -6.35
CA ILE A 74 -8.24 10.95 -5.71
C ILE A 74 -9.04 11.74 -4.67
N GLU A 75 -10.34 11.47 -4.60
CA GLU A 75 -11.21 12.08 -3.60
C GLU A 75 -10.83 11.65 -2.18
N ARG A 76 -10.81 12.63 -1.28
CA ARG A 76 -10.52 12.43 0.14
C ARG A 76 -11.44 11.41 0.82
N LYS A 77 -12.71 11.29 0.43
CA LYS A 77 -13.61 10.25 0.98
C LYS A 77 -13.12 8.82 0.73
N GLN A 78 -12.29 8.61 -0.30
CA GLN A 78 -11.64 7.33 -0.55
C GLN A 78 -10.45 7.14 0.40
N LEU A 79 -9.71 8.21 0.72
CA LEU A 79 -8.67 8.23 1.75
C LEU A 79 -9.25 7.92 3.13
N ASP A 80 -10.31 8.63 3.52
CA ASP A 80 -10.94 8.51 4.84
C ASP A 80 -11.44 7.09 5.11
N ARG A 81 -11.99 6.41 4.10
CA ARG A 81 -12.43 5.02 4.23
C ARG A 81 -11.29 4.07 4.58
N ILE A 82 -10.12 4.25 3.96
CA ILE A 82 -8.94 3.40 4.21
C ILE A 82 -8.27 3.80 5.54
N LEU A 83 -8.22 5.11 5.85
CA LEU A 83 -7.67 5.60 7.12
C LEU A 83 -8.52 5.21 8.34
N GLN A 84 -9.82 4.94 8.16
CA GLN A 84 -10.69 4.39 9.20
C GLN A 84 -10.45 2.89 9.48
N GLU A 85 -9.66 2.21 8.65
CA GLU A 85 -9.23 0.85 8.94
C GLU A 85 -8.20 0.87 10.10
N GLN A 86 -8.40 0.00 11.10
CA GLN A 86 -7.67 -0.03 12.38
C GLN A 86 -6.14 -0.03 12.23
N ASN A 87 -5.61 -0.56 11.12
CA ASN A 87 -4.19 -0.66 10.82
C ASN A 87 -3.53 0.67 10.42
N PHE A 88 -4.29 1.68 9.98
CA PHE A 88 -3.75 2.96 9.52
C PHE A 88 -3.84 4.07 10.56
N GLN A 89 -4.76 3.97 11.53
CA GLN A 89 -4.86 4.95 12.61
C GLN A 89 -3.65 4.96 13.55
N GLN A 90 -2.89 3.86 13.62
CA GLN A 90 -1.64 3.80 14.39
C GLN A 90 -0.43 4.41 13.65
N SER A 91 -0.56 4.71 12.35
CA SER A 91 0.55 5.22 11.55
C SER A 91 0.57 6.75 11.51
N GLY A 92 1.76 7.34 11.68
CA GLY A 92 1.95 8.79 11.60
C GLY A 92 1.62 9.33 10.21
N ARG A 93 0.79 10.38 10.13
CA ARG A 93 0.29 10.96 8.86
C ARG A 93 1.38 11.52 7.94
N ALA A 94 2.56 11.80 8.48
CA ALA A 94 3.72 12.30 7.75
C ALA A 94 4.83 11.25 7.56
N ASP A 95 4.59 9.98 7.89
CA ASP A 95 5.57 8.90 7.72
C ASP A 95 5.59 8.36 6.27
N PRO A 96 6.74 8.39 5.56
CA PRO A 96 6.83 7.91 4.19
C PRO A 96 6.46 6.42 4.01
N SER A 97 6.81 5.56 4.98
CA SER A 97 6.57 4.11 4.85
C SER A 97 5.08 3.76 4.90
N SER A 98 4.35 4.45 5.78
CA SER A 98 2.90 4.34 5.95
C SER A 98 2.16 4.91 4.74
N ALA A 99 2.65 6.04 4.23
CA ALA A 99 2.11 6.68 3.03
C ALA A 99 2.22 5.78 1.79
N VAL A 100 3.33 5.05 1.61
CA VAL A 100 3.51 4.10 0.48
C VAL A 100 2.49 2.96 0.54
N LYS A 101 2.24 2.40 1.74
CA LYS A 101 1.24 1.33 1.91
C LYS A 101 -0.16 1.82 1.57
N LEU A 102 -0.53 2.99 2.07
CA LEU A 102 -1.82 3.63 1.79
C LEU A 102 -1.98 3.93 0.28
N ALA A 103 -0.93 4.45 -0.34
CA ALA A 103 -0.95 4.85 -1.73
C ALA A 103 -1.05 3.64 -2.69
N ARG A 104 -0.49 2.47 -2.32
CA ARG A 104 -0.71 1.20 -3.04
C ARG A 104 -2.17 0.73 -2.97
N LEU A 105 -2.83 0.85 -1.82
CA LEU A 105 -4.25 0.52 -1.69
C LEU A 105 -5.14 1.44 -2.53
N LEU A 106 -4.75 2.71 -2.68
CA LEU A 106 -5.47 3.70 -3.47
C LEU A 106 -5.20 3.61 -4.98
N GLY A 107 -4.20 2.85 -5.39
CA GLY A 107 -3.78 2.74 -6.78
C GLY A 107 -3.36 4.08 -7.39
N VAL A 108 -2.61 4.90 -6.63
CA VAL A 108 -2.05 6.18 -7.10
C VAL A 108 -0.57 6.04 -7.45
N ASP A 109 -0.07 6.93 -8.31
CA ASP A 109 1.34 6.94 -8.76
C ASP A 109 2.25 7.61 -7.72
N ALA A 110 1.71 8.59 -6.99
CA ALA A 110 2.40 9.26 -5.89
C ALA A 110 1.44 9.74 -4.81
N ILE A 111 1.98 9.98 -3.61
CA ILE A 111 1.27 10.55 -2.48
C ILE A 111 1.99 11.78 -1.93
N ILE A 112 1.23 12.82 -1.62
CA ILE A 112 1.72 14.06 -1.02
C ILE A 112 1.45 13.99 0.48
N ILE A 113 2.52 14.10 1.27
CA ILE A 113 2.49 14.15 2.73
C ILE A 113 3.25 15.38 3.21
N GLY A 114 2.94 15.88 4.40
CA GLY A 114 3.65 17.04 4.92
C GLY A 114 3.24 17.47 6.31
N SER A 115 3.83 18.56 6.78
CA SER A 115 3.50 19.19 8.05
C SER A 115 3.48 20.72 7.95
N ILE A 116 2.76 21.34 8.89
CA ILE A 116 2.67 22.80 9.07
C ILE A 116 3.69 23.20 10.12
N THR A 117 4.83 23.71 9.67
CA THR A 117 5.97 24.06 10.55
C THR A 117 5.86 25.44 11.16
N GLN A 118 5.08 26.34 10.57
CA GLN A 118 4.74 27.63 11.17
C GLN A 118 3.31 28.02 10.81
N PHE A 119 2.54 28.45 11.81
CA PHE A 119 1.20 28.99 11.60
C PHE A 119 0.99 30.04 12.68
N GLY A 120 1.18 31.32 12.38
CA GLY A 120 0.88 32.34 13.37
C GLY A 120 1.27 33.77 13.08
N ARG A 121 1.00 34.63 14.06
CA ARG A 121 1.19 36.07 14.02
C ARG A 121 2.46 36.49 14.75
N ASP A 122 3.26 37.30 14.07
CA ASP A 122 4.42 37.99 14.62
C ASP A 122 4.05 39.46 14.86
N ASP A 123 3.20 39.68 15.87
CA ASP A 123 2.80 41.04 16.24
C ASP A 123 3.99 41.73 16.92
N LYS A 124 4.83 42.43 16.14
CA LYS A 124 5.87 43.31 16.68
C LYS A 124 5.18 44.46 17.43
N LYS A 125 5.06 44.34 18.75
CA LYS A 125 4.83 45.49 19.62
C LYS A 125 6.06 46.38 19.53
N LEU A 126 6.01 47.45 18.74
CA LEU A 126 6.92 48.60 18.88
C LEU A 126 6.61 49.27 20.23
N GLY A 127 7.05 48.63 21.31
CA GLY A 127 7.17 49.23 22.62
C GLY A 127 8.41 50.11 22.59
N LEU A 128 8.30 51.31 22.02
CA LEU A 128 9.11 52.43 22.51
C LEU A 128 8.72 52.61 23.98
N GLY A 129 9.71 52.60 24.88
CA GLY A 129 9.53 52.54 26.33
C GLY A 129 8.39 53.42 26.85
N ALA A 130 7.35 52.78 27.37
CA ALA A 130 6.24 53.46 28.05
C ALA A 130 5.54 52.51 29.04
N VAL A 131 6.33 51.83 29.87
CA VAL A 131 5.89 51.43 31.21
C VAL A 131 6.80 52.19 32.16
N GLY A 132 6.39 53.41 32.53
CA GLY A 132 7.10 54.20 33.53
C GLY A 132 7.11 55.74 33.38
N GLY A 133 6.42 56.36 32.43
CA GLY A 133 6.45 57.83 32.34
C GLY A 133 5.66 58.43 31.18
N GLY A 134 4.33 58.42 31.26
CA GLY A 134 3.52 59.32 30.45
C GLY A 134 3.66 60.74 30.99
N VAL A 135 4.20 61.65 30.19
CA VAL A 135 4.23 63.08 30.50
C VAL A 135 2.80 63.63 30.37
N HIS A 136 2.19 63.95 31.51
CA HIS A 136 0.93 64.66 31.58
C HIS A 136 1.19 66.17 31.49
N VAL A 137 0.87 66.79 30.36
CA VAL A 137 0.81 68.25 30.24
C VAL A 137 -0.61 68.62 29.83
N GLY A 138 -1.38 69.22 30.74
CA GLY A 138 -2.62 69.94 30.43
C GLY A 138 -3.83 69.11 30.00
N GLY A 139 -4.16 68.00 30.70
CA GLY A 139 -5.49 67.37 30.59
C GLY A 139 -5.82 66.64 29.28
N ILE A 140 -4.92 66.59 28.30
CA ILE A 140 -5.07 65.80 27.07
C ILE A 140 -3.96 64.74 27.05
N GLY A 141 -4.34 63.48 27.27
CA GLY A 141 -3.42 62.34 27.14
C GLY A 141 -3.05 62.10 25.67
N LEU A 142 -1.88 62.60 25.24
CA LEU A 142 -1.24 62.27 23.96
C LEU A 142 -0.52 60.90 24.01
N GLY A 143 -1.17 59.87 24.55
CA GLY A 143 -0.62 58.52 24.66
C GLY A 143 -1.41 57.53 23.80
N GLY A 144 -0.97 57.27 22.57
CA GLY A 144 -1.55 56.15 21.81
C GLY A 144 -1.49 56.18 20.28
N LEU A 145 -0.83 57.13 19.63
CA LEU A 145 -0.68 57.15 18.16
C LEU A 145 0.47 56.25 17.66
N GLY A 146 0.61 55.06 18.24
CA GLY A 146 1.57 54.06 17.78
C GLY A 146 1.01 53.28 16.59
N ARG A 147 1.69 53.32 15.43
CA ARG A 147 1.36 52.47 14.28
C ARG A 147 1.51 51.00 14.67
N LYS A 148 0.40 50.30 14.86
CA LYS A 148 0.43 48.86 15.15
C LYS A 148 0.58 48.12 13.82
N THR A 149 1.56 47.22 13.73
CA THR A 149 1.78 46.35 12.57
C THR A 149 1.41 44.93 12.96
N ALA A 150 0.43 44.36 12.27
CA ALA A 150 0.11 42.96 12.34
C ALA A 150 0.90 42.23 11.25
N LYS A 151 1.53 41.10 11.59
CA LYS A 151 2.19 40.22 10.63
C LYS A 151 1.72 38.80 10.89
N ALA A 152 1.42 38.04 9.84
CA ALA A 152 1.18 36.60 9.91
C ALA A 152 2.12 35.87 8.96
N VAL A 153 2.58 34.70 9.39
CA VAL A 153 3.47 33.81 8.65
C VAL A 153 2.91 32.40 8.72
N VAL A 154 2.88 31.74 7.55
CA VAL A 154 2.53 30.34 7.41
C VAL A 154 3.65 29.64 6.63
N GLN A 155 4.13 28.53 7.17
CA GLN A 155 5.11 27.67 6.52
C GLN A 155 4.62 26.22 6.53
N ILE A 156 4.68 25.59 5.36
CA ILE A 156 4.22 24.23 5.11
C ILE A 156 5.33 23.48 4.41
N ASP A 157 5.69 22.30 4.90
CA ASP A 157 6.69 21.44 4.27
C ASP A 157 6.00 20.17 3.78
N ALA A 158 6.13 19.88 2.48
CA ALA A 158 5.54 18.73 1.82
C ALA A 158 6.58 17.88 1.10
N ARG A 159 6.27 16.61 0.94
CA ARG A 159 7.07 15.61 0.23
C ARG A 159 6.15 14.85 -0.71
N ILE A 160 6.62 14.65 -1.94
CA ILE A 160 5.96 13.76 -2.90
C ILE A 160 6.68 12.42 -2.85
N VAL A 161 5.96 11.35 -2.54
CA VAL A 161 6.50 9.99 -2.39
C VAL A 161 5.95 9.08 -3.47
N SER A 162 6.84 8.40 -4.18
CA SER A 162 6.50 7.38 -5.19
C SER A 162 5.90 6.14 -4.54
N THR A 163 4.80 5.63 -5.07
CA THR A 163 4.16 4.41 -4.52
C THR A 163 4.86 3.13 -4.95
N THR A 164 5.56 3.18 -6.08
CA THR A 164 6.28 2.05 -6.66
C THR A 164 7.66 1.90 -6.01
N THR A 165 8.46 2.98 -5.98
CA THR A 165 9.84 2.93 -5.48
C THR A 165 9.97 3.24 -3.99
N ALA A 166 8.92 3.77 -3.35
CA ALA A 166 8.97 4.28 -1.97
C ALA A 166 9.98 5.42 -1.76
N GLU A 167 10.43 6.07 -2.84
CA GLU A 167 11.38 7.18 -2.79
C GLU A 167 10.67 8.53 -2.74
N ILE A 168 11.31 9.50 -2.08
CA ILE A 168 10.88 10.90 -2.13
C ILE A 168 11.30 11.46 -3.49
N LEU A 169 10.32 11.72 -4.35
CA LEU A 169 10.52 12.28 -5.68
C LEU A 169 10.87 13.77 -5.61
N GLY A 170 10.32 14.47 -4.62
CA GLY A 170 10.60 15.88 -4.41
C GLY A 170 10.13 16.36 -3.05
N VAL A 171 10.68 17.50 -2.65
CA VAL A 171 10.27 18.27 -1.49
C VAL A 171 9.74 19.62 -1.95
N ALA A 172 8.72 20.12 -1.28
CA ALA A 172 8.12 21.41 -1.57
C ALA A 172 7.88 22.16 -0.26
N THR A 173 8.30 23.42 -0.20
CA THR A 173 8.10 24.27 0.97
C THR A 173 7.24 25.46 0.58
N GLY A 174 6.03 25.53 1.12
CA GLY A 174 5.12 26.65 1.00
C GLY A 174 5.43 27.69 2.05
N HIS A 175 5.70 28.92 1.63
CA HIS A 175 5.86 30.07 2.53
C HIS A 175 4.87 31.16 2.14
N GLY A 176 4.19 31.70 3.14
CA GLY A 176 3.26 32.82 2.96
C GLY A 176 3.35 33.80 4.12
N GLU A 177 3.38 35.07 3.78
CA GLU A 177 3.46 36.17 4.74
C GLU A 177 2.43 37.24 4.38
N SER A 178 1.68 37.73 5.37
CA SER A 178 0.86 38.93 5.21
C SER A 178 1.17 39.93 6.32
N LYS A 179 1.19 41.22 5.95
CA LYS A 179 1.51 42.35 6.82
C LYS A 179 0.48 43.44 6.63
N ARG A 180 -0.12 43.93 7.72
CA ARG A 180 -1.06 45.06 7.72
C ARG A 180 -0.64 46.08 8.78
N SER A 181 -0.70 47.36 8.46
CA SER A 181 -0.38 48.45 9.40
C SER A 181 -1.51 49.48 9.46
N GLY A 182 -1.86 49.94 10.66
CA GLY A 182 -2.95 50.91 10.85
C GLY A 182 -3.01 51.48 12.28
N THR A 183 -3.67 52.63 12.44
CA THR A 183 -3.88 53.32 13.73
C THR A 183 -5.05 52.74 14.54
N THR A 184 -5.97 52.04 13.87
CA THR A 184 -7.08 51.29 14.47
C THR A 184 -7.02 49.84 13.97
N LEU A 185 -6.15 49.01 14.55
CA LEU A 185 -6.17 47.56 14.31
C LEU A 185 -7.38 46.88 14.99
N ILE A 186 -8.58 47.44 14.82
CA ILE A 186 -9.85 46.83 15.23
C ILE A 186 -10.14 45.58 14.37
N GLY A 187 -9.50 45.45 13.20
CA GLY A 187 -9.50 44.22 12.38
C GLY A 187 -8.67 43.06 12.94
N GLY A 188 -7.97 43.24 14.08
CA GLY A 188 -7.21 42.19 14.75
C GLY A 188 -8.06 41.25 15.62
N ALA A 189 -9.31 41.61 15.89
CA ALA A 189 -10.25 40.85 16.73
C ALA A 189 -11.19 39.90 15.94
N ALA A 190 -11.05 39.82 14.61
CA ALA A 190 -11.98 39.07 13.76
C ALA A 190 -11.54 37.63 13.45
N ILE A 191 -10.93 36.93 14.41
CA ILE A 191 -11.05 35.46 14.43
C ILE A 191 -12.24 35.04 15.30
N GLY A 192 -12.73 35.95 16.17
CA GLY A 192 -14.02 35.82 16.85
C GLY A 192 -15.25 35.86 15.93
N GLY A 193 -15.08 36.14 14.63
CA GLY A 193 -16.14 36.00 13.62
C GLY A 193 -16.29 34.58 13.06
N VAL A 194 -15.33 33.69 13.31
CA VAL A 194 -15.42 32.25 12.99
C VAL A 194 -16.02 31.47 14.17
N GLY A 195 -16.16 32.11 15.34
CA GLY A 195 -16.79 31.57 16.54
C GLY A 195 -18.32 31.67 16.58
N GLY A 196 -18.98 31.97 15.46
CA GLY A 196 -20.44 31.99 15.37
C GLY A 196 -20.97 30.70 14.78
N ALA A 197 -21.20 29.66 15.61
CA ALA A 197 -22.03 28.46 15.38
C ALA A 197 -22.03 27.83 13.96
N GLY A 198 -21.01 28.08 13.14
CA GLY A 198 -20.90 27.69 11.74
C GLY A 198 -19.59 26.96 11.52
N ALA A 199 -19.60 26.02 10.59
CA ALA A 199 -18.45 25.16 10.32
C ALA A 199 -17.20 25.99 9.96
N PHE A 200 -16.06 25.66 10.57
CA PHE A 200 -14.76 26.23 10.24
C PHE A 200 -14.39 25.87 8.80
N ASP A 201 -14.25 26.88 7.93
CA ASP A 201 -13.92 26.70 6.52
C ASP A 201 -12.81 27.68 6.09
N MET A 202 -11.59 27.15 5.95
CA MET A 202 -10.40 27.89 5.49
C MET A 202 -10.44 28.24 3.99
N SER A 203 -11.32 27.60 3.21
CA SER A 203 -11.50 27.93 1.80
C SER A 203 -12.40 29.17 1.60
N SER A 204 -13.14 29.57 2.64
CA SER A 204 -14.08 30.69 2.58
C SER A 204 -13.40 32.04 2.27
N SER A 205 -14.15 32.93 1.61
CA SER A 205 -13.73 34.31 1.34
C SER A 205 -13.48 35.09 2.64
N ASN A 206 -14.31 34.86 3.66
CA ASN A 206 -14.19 35.46 4.99
C ASN A 206 -12.86 35.10 5.65
N PHE A 207 -12.48 33.82 5.66
CA PHE A 207 -11.20 33.40 6.24
C PHE A 207 -10.02 34.04 5.51
N GLY A 208 -9.98 33.97 4.18
CA GLY A 208 -8.83 34.55 3.47
C GLY A 208 -8.89 36.05 3.22
N GLY A 209 -9.88 36.76 3.74
CA GLY A 209 -9.83 38.21 3.95
C GLY A 209 -9.07 38.60 5.23
N THR A 210 -8.71 37.63 6.08
CA THR A 210 -7.89 37.84 7.28
C THR A 210 -6.39 37.81 6.94
N ILE A 211 -5.57 38.41 7.80
CA ILE A 211 -4.10 38.41 7.62
C ILE A 211 -3.52 37.00 7.66
N ILE A 212 -4.07 36.10 8.49
CA ILE A 212 -3.63 34.71 8.57
C ILE A 212 -4.08 33.93 7.33
N GLY A 213 -5.31 34.14 6.86
CA GLY A 213 -5.82 33.45 5.67
C GLY A 213 -5.19 33.92 4.36
N GLU A 214 -4.78 35.20 4.26
CA GLU A 214 -3.93 35.68 3.16
C GLU A 214 -2.57 34.97 3.16
N ALA A 215 -1.92 34.88 4.33
CA ALA A 215 -0.66 34.16 4.48
C ALA A 215 -0.83 32.68 4.14
N THR A 216 -1.92 32.03 4.59
CA THR A 216 -2.22 30.63 4.26
C THR A 216 -2.38 30.42 2.75
N ARG A 217 -3.18 31.25 2.06
CA ARG A 217 -3.35 31.15 0.60
C ARG A 217 -2.02 31.30 -0.12
N SER A 218 -1.23 32.31 0.24
CA SER A 218 0.10 32.51 -0.34
C SER A 218 1.02 31.31 -0.12
N ALA A 219 0.99 30.68 1.05
CA ALA A 219 1.78 29.49 1.34
C ALA A 219 1.33 28.30 0.48
N VAL A 220 0.02 28.07 0.34
CA VAL A 220 -0.54 26.99 -0.48
C VAL A 220 -0.28 27.21 -1.97
N ASP A 221 -0.38 28.45 -2.47
CA ASP A 221 -0.08 28.79 -3.86
C ASP A 221 1.41 28.55 -4.18
N SER A 222 2.31 28.98 -3.29
CA SER A 222 3.75 28.73 -3.40
C SER A 222 4.06 27.23 -3.38
N LEU A 223 3.42 26.49 -2.47
CA LEU A 223 3.54 25.03 -2.39
C LEU A 223 3.04 24.35 -3.66
N THR A 224 1.90 24.78 -4.19
CA THR A 224 1.30 24.27 -5.43
C THR A 224 2.27 24.42 -6.60
N GLY A 225 2.89 25.60 -6.76
CA GLY A 225 3.86 25.85 -7.83
C GLY A 225 5.05 24.89 -7.79
N GLN A 226 5.61 24.65 -6.60
CA GLN A 226 6.71 23.70 -6.42
C GLN A 226 6.27 22.26 -6.66
N LEU A 227 5.10 21.86 -6.18
CA LEU A 227 4.57 20.52 -6.40
C LEU A 227 4.29 20.26 -7.89
N VAL A 228 3.79 21.24 -8.65
CA VAL A 228 3.59 21.13 -10.09
C VAL A 228 4.93 20.95 -10.83
N ALA A 229 6.00 21.60 -10.36
CA ALA A 229 7.33 21.45 -10.95
C ALA A 229 7.92 20.04 -10.79
N VAL A 230 7.49 19.28 -9.77
CA VAL A 230 7.90 17.88 -9.54
C VAL A 230 7.11 16.89 -10.42
N ALA A 231 5.99 17.29 -11.01
CA ALA A 231 5.12 16.41 -11.80
C ALA A 231 5.84 15.56 -12.87
N PRO A 232 6.82 16.08 -13.63
CA PRO A 232 7.53 15.30 -14.64
C PRO A 232 8.39 14.17 -14.06
N GLN A 233 8.78 14.25 -12.79
CA GLN A 233 9.61 13.26 -12.11
C GLN A 233 8.80 12.07 -11.59
N ILE A 234 7.48 12.23 -11.49
CA ILE A 234 6.59 11.09 -11.29
C ILE A 234 6.72 10.27 -12.57
N THR A 235 7.00 8.98 -12.49
CA THR A 235 7.00 8.07 -13.65
C THR A 235 5.59 7.52 -13.84
N GLU A 236 5.11 7.43 -15.08
CA GLU A 236 3.76 6.90 -15.32
C GLU A 236 3.83 5.42 -14.99
N THR A 237 3.04 4.99 -14.01
CA THR A 237 2.98 3.59 -13.63
C THR A 237 2.31 2.83 -14.76
N LYS A 238 3.09 2.35 -15.74
CA LYS A 238 2.71 1.15 -16.48
C LYS A 238 2.55 0.08 -15.42
N VAL A 239 1.30 -0.29 -15.13
CA VAL A 239 1.01 -1.41 -14.23
C VAL A 239 1.73 -2.62 -14.81
N GLU A 240 2.84 -2.98 -14.18
CA GLU A 240 3.63 -4.13 -14.56
C GLU A 240 2.85 -5.35 -14.06
N ILE A 241 2.08 -5.95 -14.95
CA ILE A 241 1.30 -7.14 -14.65
C ILE A 241 2.24 -8.36 -14.65
N HIS A 242 1.99 -9.28 -13.74
CA HIS A 242 2.63 -10.60 -13.72
C HIS A 242 1.64 -11.62 -14.25
N ALA A 243 1.67 -11.88 -15.55
CA ALA A 243 0.73 -12.80 -16.18
C ALA A 243 1.47 -13.87 -16.99
N LEU A 244 0.77 -14.98 -17.23
CA LEU A 244 1.18 -16.07 -18.10
C LEU A 244 0.12 -16.26 -19.18
N VAL A 245 0.58 -16.64 -20.36
CA VAL A 245 -0.28 -17.13 -21.43
C VAL A 245 -0.93 -18.44 -20.98
N ALA A 246 -2.26 -18.42 -20.87
CA ALA A 246 -3.08 -19.56 -20.48
C ALA A 246 -3.53 -20.38 -21.70
N ASP A 247 -3.82 -19.73 -22.83
CA ASP A 247 -4.21 -20.38 -24.08
C ASP A 247 -3.77 -19.54 -25.30
N VAL A 248 -3.54 -20.22 -26.44
CA VAL A 248 -3.16 -19.60 -27.71
C VAL A 248 -3.93 -20.24 -28.86
N SER A 249 -4.69 -19.41 -29.58
CA SER A 249 -5.39 -19.78 -30.82
C SER A 249 -4.99 -18.83 -31.94
N GLY A 250 -3.99 -19.21 -32.74
CA GLY A 250 -3.44 -18.35 -33.78
C GLY A 250 -2.77 -17.10 -33.19
N THR A 251 -3.34 -15.92 -33.46
CA THR A 251 -2.91 -14.64 -32.87
C THR A 251 -3.68 -14.28 -31.62
N ASP A 252 -4.78 -14.97 -31.31
CA ASP A 252 -5.56 -14.70 -30.11
C ASP A 252 -4.94 -15.43 -28.92
N VAL A 253 -4.70 -14.69 -27.86
CA VAL A 253 -4.01 -15.15 -26.66
C VAL A 253 -4.86 -14.81 -25.45
N ILE A 254 -5.06 -15.79 -24.58
CA ILE A 254 -5.72 -15.60 -23.28
C ILE A 254 -4.64 -15.63 -22.19
N ILE A 255 -4.70 -14.68 -21.27
CA ILE A 255 -3.80 -14.59 -20.12
C ILE A 255 -4.55 -14.82 -18.82
N ASN A 256 -3.86 -15.39 -17.84
CA ASN A 256 -4.39 -15.66 -16.49
C ASN A 256 -4.40 -14.42 -15.57
N ALA A 257 -4.60 -13.23 -16.14
CA ALA A 257 -4.68 -11.98 -15.41
C ALA A 257 -5.77 -11.09 -16.03
N GLY A 258 -6.68 -10.60 -15.18
CA GLY A 258 -7.78 -9.74 -15.58
C GLY A 258 -7.72 -8.36 -14.93
N THR A 259 -8.85 -7.67 -14.89
CA THR A 259 -8.97 -6.32 -14.32
C THR A 259 -8.58 -6.27 -12.84
N SER A 260 -8.75 -7.35 -12.07
CA SER A 260 -8.30 -7.46 -10.68
C SER A 260 -6.77 -7.41 -10.53
N ALA A 261 -6.04 -7.88 -11.54
CA ALA A 261 -4.58 -7.79 -11.63
C ALA A 261 -4.10 -6.48 -12.28
N GLY A 262 -5.02 -5.56 -12.57
CA GLY A 262 -4.74 -4.26 -13.17
C GLY A 262 -4.64 -4.27 -14.70
N VAL A 263 -5.08 -5.34 -15.37
CA VAL A 263 -5.16 -5.40 -16.83
C VAL A 263 -6.25 -4.46 -17.35
N LYS A 264 -5.93 -3.66 -18.37
CA LYS A 264 -6.87 -2.71 -19.00
C LYS A 264 -7.06 -3.03 -20.47
N VAL A 265 -8.30 -2.95 -20.95
CA VAL A 265 -8.62 -3.09 -22.38
C VAL A 265 -7.92 -2.00 -23.18
N GLY A 266 -7.28 -2.38 -24.28
CA GLY A 266 -6.46 -1.50 -25.12
C GLY A 266 -5.00 -1.35 -24.66
N ALA A 267 -4.62 -1.87 -23.49
CA ALA A 267 -3.24 -1.88 -23.04
C ALA A 267 -2.38 -2.86 -23.86
N GLU A 268 -1.09 -2.55 -23.99
CA GLU A 268 -0.11 -3.40 -24.64
C GLU A 268 0.95 -3.89 -23.65
N TYR A 269 1.21 -5.19 -23.66
CA TYR A 269 2.18 -5.86 -22.79
C TYR A 269 3.19 -6.63 -23.62
N ASP A 270 4.45 -6.67 -23.17
CA ASP A 270 5.47 -7.50 -23.81
C ASP A 270 5.25 -8.98 -23.46
N VAL A 271 5.41 -9.85 -24.45
CA VAL A 271 5.32 -11.31 -24.29
C VAL A 271 6.73 -11.88 -24.34
N LEU A 272 7.13 -12.55 -23.26
CA LEU A 272 8.48 -13.03 -23.05
C LEU A 272 8.49 -14.54 -22.83
N ARG A 273 9.33 -15.25 -23.57
CA ARG A 273 9.56 -16.67 -23.34
C ARG A 273 10.63 -16.87 -22.28
N PRO A 274 10.32 -17.52 -21.14
CA PRO A 274 11.33 -17.89 -20.17
C PRO A 274 12.31 -18.87 -20.81
N GLY A 275 13.59 -18.52 -20.80
CA GLY A 275 14.70 -19.34 -21.25
C GLY A 275 15.41 -20.02 -20.10
N ARG A 276 16.65 -20.46 -20.35
CA ARG A 276 17.45 -21.21 -19.36
C ARG A 276 17.74 -20.40 -18.10
N GLU A 277 17.84 -21.12 -17.00
CA GLU A 277 18.41 -20.64 -15.74
C GLU A 277 19.93 -20.71 -15.80
N ILE A 278 20.58 -19.57 -15.56
CA ILE A 278 22.02 -19.48 -15.35
C ILE A 278 22.23 -19.66 -13.86
N ARG A 279 22.88 -20.75 -13.46
CA ARG A 279 23.17 -21.08 -12.06
C ARG A 279 24.63 -20.81 -11.74
N ASP A 280 24.89 -20.42 -10.50
CA ASP A 280 26.22 -20.32 -9.94
C ASP A 280 26.84 -21.74 -9.84
N PRO A 281 28.02 -21.99 -10.42
CA PRO A 281 28.62 -23.33 -10.44
C PRO A 281 29.00 -23.88 -9.07
N ALA A 282 29.25 -23.00 -8.08
CA ALA A 282 29.70 -23.40 -6.75
C ALA A 282 28.52 -23.59 -5.78
N THR A 283 27.49 -22.75 -5.90
CA THR A 283 26.36 -22.71 -4.95
C THR A 283 25.06 -23.28 -5.52
N GLY A 284 24.98 -23.52 -6.82
CA GLY A 284 23.76 -23.98 -7.50
C GLY A 284 22.63 -22.94 -7.57
N ARG A 285 22.84 -21.75 -6.99
CA ARG A 285 21.86 -20.66 -6.93
C ARG A 285 21.57 -20.11 -8.32
N VAL A 286 20.30 -19.92 -8.66
CA VAL A 286 19.92 -19.26 -9.92
C VAL A 286 20.36 -17.80 -9.87
N LEU A 287 21.31 -17.43 -10.74
CA LEU A 287 21.83 -16.08 -10.87
C LEU A 287 20.96 -15.22 -11.79
N ARG A 288 20.48 -15.82 -12.89
CA ARG A 288 19.68 -15.11 -13.89
C ARG A 288 18.86 -16.08 -14.72
N ARG A 289 17.64 -15.69 -15.07
CA ARG A 289 16.86 -16.36 -16.12
C ARG A 289 17.00 -15.55 -17.41
N THR A 290 17.40 -16.23 -18.47
CA THR A 290 17.39 -15.62 -19.81
C THR A 290 15.95 -15.51 -20.28
N THR A 291 15.54 -14.41 -20.90
CA THR A 291 14.22 -14.26 -21.51
C THR A 291 14.38 -13.94 -22.98
N ALA A 292 13.58 -14.57 -23.84
CA ALA A 292 13.51 -14.24 -25.27
C ALA A 292 12.24 -13.43 -25.54
N ASN A 293 12.35 -12.34 -26.29
CA ASN A 293 11.17 -11.56 -26.68
C ASN A 293 10.37 -12.32 -27.75
N VAL A 294 9.08 -12.55 -27.49
CA VAL A 294 8.16 -13.22 -28.41
C VAL A 294 7.37 -12.18 -29.22
N GLY A 295 6.94 -11.09 -28.59
CA GLY A 295 6.11 -10.09 -29.24
C GLY A 295 5.40 -9.17 -28.25
N LYS A 296 4.33 -8.52 -28.70
CA LYS A 296 3.46 -7.67 -27.89
C LYS A 296 2.03 -8.17 -27.94
N LEU A 297 1.39 -8.25 -26.79
CA LEU A 297 -0.02 -8.57 -26.65
C LEU A 297 -0.81 -7.27 -26.47
N LYS A 298 -1.77 -7.01 -27.37
CA LYS A 298 -2.74 -5.93 -27.22
C LYS A 298 -4.05 -6.49 -26.66
N VAL A 299 -4.47 -6.05 -25.48
CA VAL A 299 -5.68 -6.54 -24.83
C VAL A 299 -6.93 -6.04 -25.56
N THR A 300 -7.79 -6.96 -25.97
CA THR A 300 -9.05 -6.68 -26.69
C THR A 300 -10.26 -6.82 -25.78
N SER A 301 -10.21 -7.68 -24.76
CA SER A 301 -11.22 -7.81 -23.70
C SER A 301 -10.59 -8.27 -22.39
N ALA A 302 -11.21 -7.96 -21.26
CA ALA A 302 -10.74 -8.38 -19.94
C ALA A 302 -11.90 -8.60 -18.98
N ASP A 303 -11.89 -9.74 -18.31
CA ASP A 303 -12.76 -10.08 -17.18
C ASP A 303 -12.00 -9.83 -15.85
N GLU A 304 -12.58 -10.18 -14.70
CA GLU A 304 -11.90 -9.99 -13.41
C GLU A 304 -10.61 -10.81 -13.28
N SER A 305 -10.63 -12.07 -13.71
CA SER A 305 -9.54 -13.04 -13.51
C SER A 305 -8.69 -13.33 -14.76
N SER A 306 -9.16 -13.00 -15.95
CA SER A 306 -8.47 -13.26 -17.22
C SER A 306 -8.65 -12.14 -18.23
N ALA A 307 -7.79 -12.09 -19.23
CA ALA A 307 -7.94 -11.18 -20.35
C ALA A 307 -7.57 -11.84 -21.67
N GLN A 308 -8.20 -11.38 -22.75
CA GLN A 308 -7.92 -11.80 -24.10
C GLN A 308 -7.28 -10.66 -24.88
N GLY A 309 -6.34 -10.99 -25.75
CA GLY A 309 -5.70 -10.02 -26.61
C GLY A 309 -5.17 -10.62 -27.90
N THR A 310 -4.82 -9.73 -28.82
CA THR A 310 -4.19 -10.09 -30.09
C THR A 310 -2.69 -9.92 -29.99
N LEU A 311 -1.95 -10.98 -30.29
CA LEU A 311 -0.49 -11.01 -30.31
C LEU A 311 0.05 -10.46 -31.64
N THR A 312 1.06 -9.61 -31.54
CA THR A 312 1.86 -9.14 -32.66
C THR A 312 3.32 -9.56 -32.45
N GLY A 313 3.88 -10.35 -33.36
CA GLY A 313 5.25 -10.86 -33.26
C GLY A 313 5.36 -12.33 -33.64
N GLY A 314 6.28 -13.05 -32.97
CA GLY A 314 6.42 -14.50 -33.10
C GLY A 314 5.33 -15.26 -32.36
N PRO A 315 5.19 -16.59 -32.61
CA PRO A 315 4.15 -17.40 -31.99
C PRO A 315 4.39 -17.57 -30.49
N ALA A 316 3.40 -17.15 -29.68
CA ALA A 316 3.37 -17.41 -28.24
C ALA A 316 3.02 -18.87 -27.93
N LYS A 317 3.36 -19.30 -26.72
CA LYS A 317 3.04 -20.61 -26.17
C LYS A 317 2.46 -20.46 -24.78
N VAL A 318 1.63 -21.41 -24.38
CA VAL A 318 1.17 -21.52 -22.99
C VAL A 318 2.37 -21.54 -22.04
N GLY A 319 2.33 -20.69 -21.02
CA GLY A 319 3.44 -20.47 -20.08
C GLY A 319 4.46 -19.40 -20.48
N ASP A 320 4.36 -18.79 -21.67
CA ASP A 320 5.08 -17.55 -21.95
C ASP A 320 4.57 -16.43 -21.00
N CYS A 321 5.46 -15.56 -20.55
CA CYS A 321 5.12 -14.46 -19.66
C CYS A 321 4.49 -13.31 -20.43
N VAL A 322 3.58 -12.58 -19.79
CA VAL A 322 3.01 -11.33 -20.30
C VAL A 322 3.22 -10.25 -19.25
N GLY A 323 3.92 -9.17 -19.62
CA GLY A 323 4.47 -8.21 -18.67
C GLY A 323 5.73 -8.75 -18.01
N ALA A 324 5.80 -8.69 -16.68
CA ALA A 324 6.92 -9.24 -15.93
C ALA A 324 6.74 -10.74 -15.69
N CYS A 325 7.77 -11.53 -16.01
CA CYS A 325 7.75 -12.95 -15.69
C CYS A 325 7.60 -13.19 -14.18
N PRO A 326 6.59 -13.95 -13.72
CA PRO A 326 6.49 -14.38 -12.34
C PRO A 326 7.78 -15.09 -11.89
N ALA A 327 8.27 -14.81 -10.68
CA ALA A 327 9.49 -15.41 -10.13
C ALA A 327 9.44 -16.96 -10.11
N ASN A 328 8.22 -17.52 -10.05
CA ASN A 328 7.98 -18.96 -9.99
C ASN A 328 7.62 -19.60 -11.35
N THR A 329 7.81 -18.90 -12.47
CA THR A 329 7.47 -19.45 -13.81
C THR A 329 8.32 -20.70 -14.07
N PRO A 330 7.72 -21.89 -14.26
CA PRO A 330 8.48 -23.10 -14.52
C PRO A 330 9.23 -22.98 -15.85
N SER A 331 10.55 -23.24 -15.83
CA SER A 331 11.27 -23.53 -17.08
C SER A 331 10.64 -24.79 -17.68
N ALA A 332 10.22 -24.73 -18.95
CA ALA A 332 9.56 -25.84 -19.62
C ALA A 332 10.38 -27.15 -19.45
N ALA A 333 9.78 -28.14 -18.76
CA ALA A 333 10.28 -29.49 -18.61
C ALA A 333 9.17 -30.46 -19.03
N PRO A 334 9.52 -31.63 -19.60
CA PRO A 334 8.60 -32.45 -20.39
C PRO A 334 7.50 -33.07 -19.54
N ALA A 335 6.36 -33.29 -20.19
CA ALA A 335 5.14 -33.83 -19.60
C ALA A 335 5.35 -35.23 -19.01
N GLY A 336 4.75 -35.46 -17.84
CA GLY A 336 4.49 -36.80 -17.31
C GLY A 336 5.30 -37.18 -16.08
N ALA A 337 5.00 -36.57 -14.93
CA ALA A 337 5.10 -37.22 -13.62
C ALA A 337 4.38 -36.34 -12.58
N ALA A 338 3.52 -36.94 -11.76
CA ALA A 338 3.02 -36.30 -10.55
C ALA A 338 4.22 -35.86 -9.69
N LEU A 339 4.30 -34.57 -9.35
CA LEU A 339 5.41 -34.04 -8.57
C LEU A 339 5.10 -34.14 -7.06
N PRO A 340 5.96 -34.79 -6.25
CA PRO A 340 5.89 -34.66 -4.81
C PRO A 340 6.38 -33.27 -4.37
N ALA A 341 5.83 -32.76 -3.28
CA ALA A 341 6.29 -31.55 -2.64
C ALA A 341 7.71 -31.75 -2.10
N LEU A 342 8.72 -31.14 -2.71
CA LEU A 342 10.08 -31.11 -2.16
C LEU A 342 10.74 -29.75 -2.44
N TYR A 343 10.63 -28.84 -1.48
CA TYR A 343 11.71 -27.88 -1.21
C TYR A 343 12.39 -28.33 0.09
N THR A 344 13.67 -28.74 -0.02
CA THR A 344 14.44 -29.37 1.07
C THR A 344 15.58 -28.48 1.57
N ALA A 345 15.41 -27.16 1.53
CA ALA A 345 16.43 -26.25 2.04
C ALA A 345 16.65 -26.50 3.55
N PRO A 346 17.90 -26.57 4.04
CA PRO A 346 18.17 -26.69 5.47
C PRO A 346 17.54 -25.51 6.22
N ILE A 347 17.05 -25.74 7.43
CA ILE A 347 16.55 -24.65 8.28
C ILE A 347 17.74 -23.78 8.66
N THR A 348 17.77 -22.55 8.14
CA THR A 348 18.81 -21.57 8.47
C THR A 348 18.18 -20.40 9.22
N GLY A 349 18.52 -20.26 10.50
CA GLY A 349 18.14 -19.12 11.34
C GLY A 349 16.91 -19.37 12.22
N ALA A 350 16.84 -18.63 13.32
CA ALA A 350 15.69 -18.61 14.20
C ALA A 350 14.47 -17.98 13.51
N PHE A 351 13.27 -18.54 13.73
CA PHE A 351 12.02 -17.93 13.27
C PHE A 351 11.06 -17.70 14.45
N THR A 352 10.05 -16.86 14.24
CA THR A 352 8.98 -16.62 15.21
C THR A 352 7.66 -17.07 14.64
N TRP A 353 6.84 -17.73 15.46
CA TRP A 353 5.52 -18.19 15.04
C TRP A 353 4.56 -17.00 14.99
N GLY A 354 3.88 -16.82 13.85
CA GLY A 354 2.89 -15.76 13.64
C GLY A 354 1.54 -16.30 13.22
N MET A 355 0.51 -15.46 13.30
CA MET A 355 -0.81 -15.78 12.76
C MET A 355 -0.74 -15.81 11.23
N TYR A 356 -1.27 -16.86 10.61
CA TYR A 356 -1.32 -16.96 9.17
C TYR A 356 -2.35 -15.98 8.60
N THR A 357 -1.94 -15.20 7.60
CA THR A 357 -2.82 -14.26 6.90
C THR A 357 -2.95 -14.71 5.45
N PHE A 358 -4.16 -15.08 5.04
CA PHE A 358 -4.43 -15.52 3.67
C PHE A 358 -4.13 -14.39 2.66
N LYS A 359 -3.56 -14.76 1.52
CA LYS A 359 -3.16 -13.82 0.45
C LYS A 359 -4.06 -13.98 -0.78
N GLY A 360 -5.29 -13.53 -0.68
CA GLY A 360 -6.27 -13.71 -1.76
C GLY A 360 -6.85 -15.12 -1.77
N SER A 361 -7.18 -15.64 -2.95
CA SER A 361 -7.69 -17.00 -3.05
C SER A 361 -6.54 -18.00 -2.96
N GLU A 362 -6.59 -18.91 -2.00
CA GLU A 362 -5.55 -19.93 -1.78
C GLU A 362 -6.19 -21.32 -1.69
N HIS A 363 -5.61 -22.29 -2.39
CA HIS A 363 -6.03 -23.68 -2.36
C HIS A 363 -4.91 -24.55 -1.78
N PHE A 364 -5.22 -25.31 -0.73
CA PHE A 364 -4.27 -26.21 -0.10
C PHE A 364 -4.80 -27.63 -0.17
N LYS A 365 -3.92 -28.59 -0.41
CA LYS A 365 -4.23 -30.01 -0.28
C LYS A 365 -3.23 -30.68 0.63
N TYR A 366 -3.73 -31.35 1.66
CA TYR A 366 -2.94 -32.08 2.63
C TYR A 366 -3.30 -33.55 2.60
N ASP A 367 -2.32 -34.41 2.40
CA ASP A 367 -2.46 -35.83 2.69
C ASP A 367 -2.37 -36.03 4.19
N VAL A 368 -3.35 -36.74 4.76
CA VAL A 368 -3.46 -36.95 6.20
C VAL A 368 -3.42 -38.44 6.50
N SER A 369 -2.60 -38.80 7.47
CA SER A 369 -2.53 -40.14 8.04
C SER A 369 -2.70 -40.02 9.55
N GLN A 370 -3.76 -40.61 10.08
CA GLN A 370 -4.03 -40.64 11.51
C GLN A 370 -3.95 -42.08 12.00
N THR A 371 -3.08 -42.32 12.98
CA THR A 371 -2.99 -43.62 13.65
C THR A 371 -3.56 -43.49 15.06
N GLU A 372 -4.62 -44.21 15.36
CA GLU A 372 -5.22 -44.27 16.70
C GLU A 372 -5.34 -45.73 17.13
N ARG A 373 -4.83 -46.06 18.34
CA ARG A 373 -4.88 -47.42 18.93
C ARG A 373 -4.37 -48.55 18.01
N GLY A 374 -3.45 -48.24 17.08
CA GLY A 374 -2.83 -49.20 16.16
C GLY A 374 -3.53 -49.31 14.80
N GLU A 375 -4.66 -48.63 14.59
CA GLU A 375 -5.32 -48.52 13.29
C GLU A 375 -4.93 -47.21 12.61
N THR A 376 -4.48 -47.30 11.35
CA THR A 376 -4.11 -46.13 10.55
C THR A 376 -5.20 -45.85 9.53
N LYS A 377 -5.83 -44.68 9.65
CA LYS A 377 -6.71 -44.10 8.63
C LYS A 377 -5.89 -43.12 7.79
N THR A 378 -6.00 -43.22 6.47
CA THR A 378 -5.39 -42.27 5.53
C THR A 378 -6.48 -41.53 4.76
N GLY A 379 -6.14 -40.38 4.23
CA GLY A 379 -7.04 -39.58 3.43
C GLY A 379 -6.42 -38.27 3.00
N TYR A 380 -7.24 -37.31 2.60
CA TYR A 380 -6.79 -35.98 2.21
C TYR A 380 -7.82 -34.94 2.65
N TYR A 381 -7.34 -33.70 2.82
CA TYR A 381 -8.16 -32.53 3.02
C TYR A 381 -7.75 -31.46 2.01
N THR A 382 -8.73 -30.83 1.38
CA THR A 382 -8.59 -29.60 0.60
C THR A 382 -9.09 -28.42 1.42
N PHE A 383 -8.37 -27.31 1.35
CA PHE A 383 -8.71 -26.06 2.01
C PHE A 383 -8.75 -24.98 0.94
N ASP A 384 -9.90 -24.37 0.76
CA ASP A 384 -10.15 -23.30 -0.18
C ASP A 384 -10.45 -22.02 0.59
N ALA A 385 -9.45 -21.16 0.70
CA ALA A 385 -9.63 -19.82 1.23
C ALA A 385 -10.01 -18.89 0.08
N GLN A 386 -11.14 -18.20 0.19
CA GLN A 386 -11.61 -17.25 -0.80
C GLN A 386 -11.97 -15.92 -0.14
N PRO A 387 -11.59 -14.77 -0.71
CA PRO A 387 -12.03 -13.47 -0.22
C PRO A 387 -13.57 -13.38 -0.23
N ALA A 388 -14.16 -12.96 0.88
CA ALA A 388 -15.61 -12.85 1.06
C ALA A 388 -16.06 -11.42 1.40
N GLY A 389 -15.24 -10.44 1.02
CA GLY A 389 -15.48 -9.01 1.22
C GLY A 389 -15.26 -8.54 2.67
N ALA A 390 -15.02 -7.23 2.85
CA ALA A 390 -14.74 -6.61 4.14
C ALA A 390 -13.57 -7.26 4.91
N GLY A 391 -12.54 -7.70 4.18
CA GLY A 391 -11.37 -8.39 4.74
C GLY A 391 -11.65 -9.80 5.30
N ARG A 392 -12.87 -10.30 5.15
CA ARG A 392 -13.24 -11.65 5.58
C ARG A 392 -12.82 -12.67 4.53
N TYR A 393 -12.51 -13.88 4.99
CA TYR A 393 -12.25 -15.03 4.14
C TYR A 393 -13.30 -16.10 4.38
N ARG A 394 -13.80 -16.71 3.29
CA ARG A 394 -14.51 -17.96 3.36
C ARG A 394 -13.48 -19.08 3.25
N LEU A 395 -13.32 -19.85 4.31
CA LEU A 395 -12.50 -21.06 4.30
C LEU A 395 -13.43 -22.25 4.13
N THR A 396 -13.35 -22.91 2.99
CA THR A 396 -14.06 -24.16 2.71
C THR A 396 -13.09 -25.31 2.88
N VAL A 397 -13.51 -26.33 3.60
CA VAL A 397 -12.72 -27.53 3.86
C VAL A 397 -13.51 -28.73 3.37
N ASP A 398 -12.91 -29.51 2.49
CA ASP A 398 -13.48 -30.75 1.95
C ASP A 398 -12.45 -31.87 2.07
N GLY A 399 -12.88 -33.11 2.19
CA GLY A 399 -11.96 -34.24 2.26
C GLY A 399 -12.55 -35.49 2.86
N HIS A 400 -11.67 -36.45 3.13
CA HIS A 400 -12.03 -37.66 3.87
C HIS A 400 -10.86 -38.15 4.71
N LEU A 401 -11.15 -38.93 5.74
CA LEU A 401 -10.16 -39.69 6.51
C LEU A 401 -10.70 -41.10 6.73
N GLY A 402 -10.11 -42.09 6.07
CA GLY A 402 -10.73 -43.41 5.95
C GLY A 402 -12.06 -43.32 5.18
N THR A 403 -13.15 -43.85 5.75
CA THR A 403 -14.49 -43.79 5.17
C THR A 403 -15.27 -42.54 5.56
N ASP A 404 -14.73 -41.72 6.46
CA ASP A 404 -15.40 -40.55 7.00
C ASP A 404 -15.15 -39.35 6.09
N ALA A 405 -16.20 -38.81 5.46
CA ALA A 405 -16.12 -37.62 4.62
C ALA A 405 -16.41 -36.36 5.44
N TYR A 406 -15.67 -35.28 5.15
CA TYR A 406 -15.78 -34.00 5.82
C TYR A 406 -15.94 -32.91 4.76
N GLY A 407 -16.89 -32.00 4.97
CA GLY A 407 -17.21 -30.93 4.03
C GLY A 407 -17.93 -29.82 4.78
N SER A 408 -17.29 -28.66 4.94
CA SER A 408 -17.87 -27.53 5.66
C SER A 408 -17.16 -26.23 5.29
N SER A 409 -17.83 -25.10 5.52
CA SER A 409 -17.28 -23.78 5.22
C SER A 409 -17.48 -22.84 6.40
N VAL A 410 -16.46 -22.06 6.72
CA VAL A 410 -16.47 -21.07 7.79
C VAL A 410 -16.09 -19.71 7.26
N MET A 411 -16.74 -18.67 7.80
CA MET A 411 -16.35 -17.29 7.57
C MET A 411 -15.35 -16.86 8.65
N ILE A 412 -14.19 -16.39 8.22
CA ILE A 412 -13.12 -15.92 9.07
C ILE A 412 -13.09 -14.39 9.00
N SER A 413 -13.23 -13.74 10.15
CA SER A 413 -13.12 -12.28 10.27
C SER A 413 -11.65 -11.84 10.24
N PRO A 414 -11.33 -10.61 9.79
CA PRO A 414 -9.99 -10.06 9.93
C PRO A 414 -9.52 -10.14 11.39
N ASN A 415 -8.30 -10.63 11.60
CA ASN A 415 -7.63 -10.73 12.91
C ASN A 415 -8.36 -11.59 13.97
N GLU A 416 -9.32 -12.42 13.56
CA GLU A 416 -10.03 -13.34 14.46
C GLU A 416 -9.61 -14.78 14.15
N GLY A 417 -9.22 -15.54 15.18
CA GLY A 417 -8.97 -16.97 15.04
C GLY A 417 -10.28 -17.74 14.87
N ILE A 418 -10.25 -18.92 14.25
CA ILE A 418 -11.44 -19.75 14.11
C ILE A 418 -11.87 -20.23 15.52
N PRO A 419 -13.10 -19.93 15.98
CA PRO A 419 -13.60 -20.42 17.26
C PRO A 419 -13.50 -21.95 17.36
N MET A 420 -13.12 -22.46 18.54
CA MET A 420 -12.94 -23.92 18.75
C MET A 420 -14.16 -24.75 18.34
N MET A 421 -15.37 -24.26 18.62
CA MET A 421 -16.61 -24.94 18.23
C MET A 421 -16.76 -25.07 16.71
N GLN A 422 -16.27 -24.10 15.94
CA GLN A 422 -16.27 -24.16 14.48
C GLN A 422 -15.16 -25.06 13.96
N LEU A 423 -13.96 -25.05 14.57
CA LEU A 423 -12.88 -25.96 14.19
C LEU A 423 -13.28 -27.44 14.27
N VAL A 424 -14.04 -27.82 15.30
CA VAL A 424 -14.56 -29.20 15.45
C VAL A 424 -15.44 -29.60 14.26
N SER A 425 -16.24 -28.67 13.73
CA SER A 425 -17.12 -28.92 12.58
C SER A 425 -16.37 -29.04 11.25
N LEU A 426 -15.13 -28.58 11.18
CA LEU A 426 -14.30 -28.60 9.96
C LEU A 426 -13.45 -29.88 9.85
N GLY A 427 -13.43 -30.72 10.89
CA GLY A 427 -12.74 -32.01 10.90
C GLY A 427 -11.37 -31.98 11.60
N PRO A 428 -10.83 -33.17 11.92
CA PRO A 428 -9.64 -33.33 12.78
C PRO A 428 -8.37 -32.71 12.21
N ALA A 429 -8.21 -32.67 10.88
CA ALA A 429 -7.04 -32.04 10.25
C ALA A 429 -7.01 -30.52 10.47
N VAL A 430 -8.18 -29.87 10.50
CA VAL A 430 -8.30 -28.42 10.66
C VAL A 430 -7.97 -28.02 12.09
N ILE A 431 -8.38 -28.82 13.07
CA ILE A 431 -7.98 -28.65 14.47
C ILE A 431 -6.46 -28.70 14.60
N ALA A 432 -5.78 -29.63 13.92
CA ALA A 432 -4.33 -29.74 14.00
C ALA A 432 -3.62 -28.51 13.41
N LEU A 433 -4.09 -27.98 12.29
CA LEU A 433 -3.45 -26.87 11.59
C LEU A 433 -3.76 -25.50 12.22
N PHE A 434 -5.00 -25.29 12.66
CA PHE A 434 -5.51 -24.00 13.11
C PHE A 434 -5.82 -23.97 14.61
N ASN A 435 -5.20 -24.84 15.41
CA ASN A 435 -5.43 -24.86 16.86
C ASN A 435 -5.07 -23.49 17.48
N PRO A 436 -6.00 -22.77 18.12
CA PRO A 436 -5.69 -21.52 18.79
C PRO A 436 -4.68 -21.69 19.94
N ALA A 437 -4.52 -22.91 20.48
CA ALA A 437 -3.48 -23.20 21.48
C ALA A 437 -2.06 -22.98 20.94
N TRP A 438 -1.83 -23.09 19.63
CA TRP A 438 -0.54 -22.77 19.01
C TRP A 438 -0.17 -21.31 19.23
N GLY A 439 -1.14 -20.41 19.13
CA GLY A 439 -0.92 -18.98 19.38
C GLY A 439 -0.41 -18.74 20.80
N PHE A 440 -1.12 -19.28 21.80
CA PHE A 440 -0.74 -19.14 23.21
C PHE A 440 0.64 -19.72 23.52
N LEU A 441 0.98 -20.85 22.91
CA LEU A 441 2.23 -21.54 23.21
C LEU A 441 3.42 -20.96 22.45
N PHE A 442 3.24 -20.48 21.21
CA PHE A 442 4.36 -20.24 20.30
C PHE A 442 4.56 -18.77 19.92
N MET A 443 3.53 -17.92 20.02
CA MET A 443 3.64 -16.53 19.63
C MET A 443 4.66 -15.79 20.49
N GLY A 444 5.52 -14.99 19.83
CA GLY A 444 6.56 -14.21 20.49
C GLY A 444 7.78 -15.01 20.94
N HIS A 445 7.77 -16.34 20.81
CA HIS A 445 8.93 -17.19 21.11
C HIS A 445 9.75 -17.48 19.85
N GLN A 446 11.07 -17.46 19.99
CA GLN A 446 12.00 -17.83 18.92
C GLN A 446 12.20 -19.33 18.87
N TRP A 447 12.00 -19.90 17.68
CA TRP A 447 12.22 -21.30 17.37
C TRP A 447 13.64 -21.51 16.87
N GLU A 448 14.49 -22.03 17.76
CA GLU A 448 15.87 -22.44 17.50
C GLU A 448 16.19 -23.62 18.41
N VAL A 449 17.04 -24.55 17.97
CA VAL A 449 17.45 -25.70 18.80
C VAL A 449 18.06 -25.19 20.11
N GLY A 450 17.48 -25.61 21.23
CA GLY A 450 17.86 -25.16 22.57
C GLY A 450 16.91 -24.14 23.19
N SER A 451 16.08 -23.45 22.40
CA SER A 451 15.04 -22.56 22.93
C SER A 451 14.07 -23.32 23.82
N TYR A 452 13.75 -22.75 24.98
CA TYR A 452 12.77 -23.29 25.91
C TYR A 452 12.00 -22.17 26.59
N TRP A 453 10.74 -22.46 26.92
CA TRP A 453 9.91 -21.57 27.73
C TRP A 453 8.91 -22.39 28.53
N THR A 454 8.42 -21.78 29.60
CA THR A 454 7.45 -22.38 30.51
C THR A 454 6.30 -21.42 30.74
N THR A 455 5.11 -21.99 30.90
CA THR A 455 3.89 -21.25 31.24
C THR A 455 3.18 -22.00 32.36
N THR A 456 2.79 -21.27 33.39
CA THR A 456 2.08 -21.83 34.54
C THR A 456 0.70 -21.19 34.60
N GLN A 457 -0.35 -21.99 34.44
CA GLN A 457 -1.72 -21.53 34.50
C GLN A 457 -2.53 -22.48 35.39
N SER A 458 -3.27 -21.92 36.36
CA SER A 458 -4.15 -22.69 37.27
C SER A 458 -3.45 -23.86 37.97
N GLY A 459 -2.19 -23.69 38.40
CA GLY A 459 -1.41 -24.71 39.12
C GLY A 459 -0.81 -25.82 38.24
N LYS A 460 -1.00 -25.76 36.93
CA LYS A 460 -0.38 -26.67 35.96
C LYS A 460 0.78 -25.98 35.26
N THR A 461 1.96 -26.61 35.27
CA THR A 461 3.15 -26.13 34.58
C THR A 461 3.27 -26.84 33.23
N SER A 462 3.18 -26.06 32.16
CA SER A 462 3.50 -26.48 30.81
C SER A 462 4.88 -25.96 30.40
N SER A 463 5.70 -26.81 29.80
CA SER A 463 7.00 -26.45 29.26
C SER A 463 7.12 -26.85 27.80
N PHE A 464 7.69 -25.97 26.99
CA PHE A 464 8.01 -26.24 25.61
C PHE A 464 9.51 -26.11 25.39
N LYS A 465 10.08 -27.02 24.61
CA LYS A 465 11.48 -26.98 24.22
C LYS A 465 11.65 -27.39 22.77
N VAL A 466 12.45 -26.63 22.02
CA VAL A 466 12.96 -27.06 20.72
C VAL A 466 14.20 -27.91 20.98
N GLU A 467 14.08 -29.22 20.81
CA GLU A 467 15.09 -30.17 21.28
C GLU A 467 16.16 -30.49 20.24
N SER A 468 15.77 -30.58 18.98
CA SER A 468 16.65 -31.01 17.89
C SER A 468 16.09 -30.56 16.54
N THR A 469 16.81 -30.87 15.46
CA THR A 469 16.21 -30.93 14.13
C THR A 469 15.43 -32.25 13.98
N CYS A 470 14.56 -32.32 12.98
CA CYS A 470 13.81 -33.51 12.58
C CYS A 470 13.66 -33.53 11.06
N GLN A 471 13.28 -34.68 10.51
CA GLN A 471 12.95 -34.80 9.09
C GLN A 471 11.69 -35.65 8.95
N TYR A 472 10.72 -35.16 8.17
CA TYR A 472 9.50 -35.90 7.86
C TYR A 472 9.10 -35.67 6.41
N ALA A 473 8.69 -36.73 5.71
CA ALA A 473 8.34 -36.69 4.29
C ALA A 473 9.39 -35.99 3.39
N GLY A 474 10.69 -36.13 3.72
CA GLY A 474 11.79 -35.49 3.01
C GLY A 474 12.06 -34.02 3.39
N VAL A 475 11.21 -33.41 4.22
CA VAL A 475 11.32 -32.01 4.65
C VAL A 475 12.03 -31.91 6.00
N ASN A 476 13.03 -31.03 6.09
CA ASN A 476 13.75 -30.74 7.34
C ASN A 476 12.94 -29.78 8.23
N GLY A 477 12.86 -30.12 9.52
CA GLY A 477 12.07 -29.45 10.55
C GLY A 477 12.87 -29.18 11.83
N LEU A 478 12.30 -28.40 12.74
CA LEU A 478 12.68 -28.32 14.15
C LEU A 478 11.73 -29.19 14.98
N ARG A 479 12.31 -30.02 15.85
CA ARG A 479 11.56 -30.88 16.76
C ARG A 479 11.22 -30.08 18.02
N GLY A 480 9.94 -29.78 18.18
CA GLY A 480 9.39 -29.13 19.36
C GLY A 480 8.69 -30.15 20.26
N VAL A 481 8.97 -30.10 21.57
CA VAL A 481 8.35 -31.00 22.54
C VAL A 481 7.66 -30.20 23.63
N TRP A 482 6.34 -30.37 23.72
CA TRP A 482 5.49 -29.82 24.78
C TRP A 482 5.27 -30.85 25.87
N ARG A 483 5.53 -30.46 27.12
CA ARG A 483 5.30 -31.25 28.32
C ARG A 483 4.37 -30.54 29.29
N GLU A 484 3.51 -31.30 29.95
CA GLU A 484 2.73 -30.87 31.10
C GLU A 484 3.14 -31.75 32.28
N ASN A 485 3.58 -31.16 33.39
CA ASN A 485 4.10 -31.91 34.55
C ASN A 485 5.15 -32.97 34.18
N GLN A 486 6.09 -32.60 33.31
CA GLN A 486 7.15 -33.46 32.75
C GLN A 486 6.71 -34.60 31.82
N LYS A 487 5.41 -34.83 31.62
CA LYS A 487 4.91 -35.78 30.64
C LYS A 487 4.82 -35.14 29.26
N VAL A 488 5.34 -35.80 28.23
CA VAL A 488 5.19 -35.35 26.83
C VAL A 488 3.72 -35.44 26.43
N ILE A 489 3.16 -34.30 26.04
CA ILE A 489 1.78 -34.19 25.55
C ILE A 489 1.78 -34.05 24.02
N ILE A 490 2.74 -33.29 23.47
CA ILE A 490 2.90 -33.14 22.02
C ILE A 490 4.38 -33.21 21.64
N ASP A 491 4.68 -33.97 20.60
CA ASP A 491 5.98 -34.05 19.92
C ASP A 491 5.75 -33.75 18.45
N MET A 492 6.35 -32.67 17.95
CA MET A 492 6.05 -32.14 16.61
C MET A 492 7.32 -31.83 15.84
N CYS A 493 7.25 -32.05 14.53
CA CYS A 493 8.27 -31.65 13.59
C CYS A 493 7.75 -30.49 12.73
N VAL A 494 8.30 -29.29 12.90
CA VAL A 494 7.83 -28.07 12.24
C VAL A 494 8.88 -27.56 11.27
N SER A 495 8.53 -27.39 10.01
CA SER A 495 9.41 -26.75 9.02
C SER A 495 8.89 -25.36 8.65
N PRO A 496 9.73 -24.30 8.78
CA PRO A 496 9.38 -22.96 8.31
C PRO A 496 9.52 -22.83 6.78
N ASN A 497 10.14 -23.81 6.11
CA ASN A 497 10.54 -23.77 4.71
C ASN A 497 9.61 -24.55 3.78
N VAL A 498 8.39 -24.88 4.22
CA VAL A 498 7.38 -25.45 3.32
C VAL A 498 6.84 -24.30 2.47
N GLU A 499 7.50 -24.03 1.36
CA GLU A 499 7.02 -23.04 0.39
C GLU A 499 5.68 -23.49 -0.20
N PHE A 500 4.71 -22.57 -0.12
CA PHE A 500 3.43 -22.70 -0.80
C PHE A 500 3.65 -22.45 -2.29
N LYS A 501 3.39 -23.47 -3.11
CA LYS A 501 3.32 -23.30 -4.56
C LYS A 501 1.92 -22.74 -4.87
N PRO A 502 1.80 -21.49 -5.37
CA PRO A 502 0.51 -20.94 -5.79
C PRO A 502 -0.09 -21.70 -6.97
#